data_AF-A0A8S2UPN4-F1
#
_entry.id   AF-A0A8S2UPN4-F1
#
_cell.length_a   1.000
_cell.length_b   1.000
_cell.length_c   1.000
_cell.angle_alpha   90.00
_cell.angle_beta   90.00
_cell.angle_gamma   90.00
#
_symmetry.space_group_name_H-M   'P 1'
#
loop_
_entity.id
_entity.type
_entity.pdbx_description
1 polymer ?
#
loop_
_entity_poly.entity_id
_entity_poly.type
_entity_poly.pdbx_seq_one_letter_code
_entity_poly.pdbx_strand_id
1 'polypeptide(L)' 'RSLQVIIDLLLTDGNPAIVPETSTIEHDHIPIIACNRDLVCKAAADLPRFGHGAFLTCLETLYKSISGNDLKYTAFVGKP' A
#
# COMPACT_ATOMS: atom_id res chain seq x y z
N ARG A 1 -10.63 5.82 -0.96
CA ARG A 1 -9.94 7.01 -1.53
C ARG A 1 -8.43 6.92 -1.38
N SER A 2 -7.86 6.72 -0.18
CA SER A 2 -6.40 6.69 0.00
C SER A 2 -5.70 5.60 -0.81
N LEU A 3 -6.30 4.41 -0.95
CA LEU A 3 -5.75 3.33 -1.79
C LEU A 3 -5.53 3.79 -3.24
N GLN A 4 -6.54 4.42 -3.86
CA GLN A 4 -6.43 4.94 -5.22
C GLN A 4 -5.24 5.90 -5.36
N VAL A 5 -5.17 6.91 -4.50
CA VAL A 5 -4.11 7.93 -4.56
C VAL A 5 -2.72 7.33 -4.37
N ILE A 6 -2.57 6.37 -3.45
CA ILE A 6 -1.28 5.71 -3.24
C ILE A 6 -0.92 4.87 -4.47
N ILE A 7 -1.86 4.10 -5.02
CA ILE A 7 -1.61 3.31 -6.24
C ILE A 7 -1.20 4.23 -7.39
N ASP A 8 -1.90 5.34 -7.62
CA ASP A 8 -1.55 6.30 -8.68
C ASP A 8 -0.11 6.80 -8.52
N LEU A 9 0.32 7.13 -7.29
CA LEU A 9 1.69 7.55 -7.01
C LEU A 9 2.71 6.43 -7.25
N LEU A 10 2.37 5.19 -6.89
CA LEU A 10 3.27 4.05 -7.12
C LEU A 10 3.45 3.72 -8.60
N LEU A 11 2.41 3.94 -9.42
CA LEU A 11 2.46 3.71 -10.86
C LEU A 11 3.09 4.89 -11.64
N THR A 12 3.23 6.05 -11.01
CA THR A 12 3.74 7.29 -11.66
C THR A 12 5.07 7.76 -11.09
N ASP A 13 5.78 6.88 -10.38
CA ASP A 13 7.03 7.19 -9.69
C ASP A 13 6.95 8.46 -8.81
N GLY A 14 5.81 8.62 -8.13
CA GLY A 14 5.52 9.74 -7.24
C GLY A 14 5.03 11.02 -7.93
N ASN A 15 4.82 11.02 -9.25
CA ASN A 15 4.36 12.19 -10.00
C ASN A 15 2.86 12.12 -10.37
N PRO A 16 1.96 12.75 -9.59
CA PRO A 16 0.52 12.69 -9.83
C PRO A 16 0.05 13.43 -11.09
N ALA A 17 0.94 14.15 -11.80
CA ALA A 17 0.60 14.85 -13.03
C ALA A 17 0.73 13.97 -14.29
N ILE A 18 1.26 12.75 -14.14
CA ILE A 18 1.46 11.80 -15.24
C ILE A 18 0.31 10.80 -15.26
N VAL A 19 -0.10 10.40 -16.46
CA VAL A 19 -1.06 9.29 -16.63
C VAL A 19 -0.32 7.98 -16.37
N PRO A 20 -0.79 7.13 -15.43
CA PRO A 20 -0.16 5.84 -15.17
C PRO A 20 -0.09 4.99 -16.44
N GLU A 21 1.12 4.62 -16.86
CA GLU A 21 1.27 3.59 -17.89
C GLU A 21 1.02 2.22 -17.24
N THR A 22 -0.01 1.52 -17.72
CA THR A 22 -0.34 0.16 -17.25
C THR A 22 0.51 -0.92 -17.91
N SER A 23 1.39 -0.54 -18.85
CA SER A 23 2.44 -1.41 -19.36
C SER A 23 3.42 -1.74 -18.25
N THR A 24 3.82 -3.01 -18.17
CA THR A 24 4.72 -3.60 -17.18
C THR A 24 5.77 -2.63 -16.69
N ILE A 25 5.60 -2.12 -15.47
CA ILE A 25 6.60 -1.27 -14.82
C ILE A 25 7.84 -2.15 -14.62
N GLU A 26 8.89 -1.90 -15.39
CA GLU A 26 10.13 -2.70 -15.36
C GLU A 26 11.01 -2.38 -14.14
N HIS A 27 10.72 -1.28 -13.44
CA HIS A 27 11.48 -0.81 -12.29
C HIS A 27 10.67 -0.85 -10.99
N ASP A 28 11.37 -0.88 -9.85
CA ASP A 28 10.73 -0.82 -8.55
C ASP A 28 10.01 0.53 -8.38
N HIS A 29 8.84 0.51 -7.73
CA HIS A 29 8.10 1.72 -7.38
C HIS A 29 8.84 2.53 -6.31
N ILE A 30 8.40 3.78 -6.07
CA ILE A 30 8.96 4.65 -5.01
C ILE A 30 9.01 3.95 -3.64
N PRO A 31 9.99 4.29 -2.77
CA PRO A 31 10.13 3.72 -1.43
C PRO A 31 8.85 3.84 -0.59
N ILE A 32 8.46 2.76 0.10
CA ILE A 32 7.30 2.72 0.99
C ILE A 32 7.75 2.37 2.40
N ILE A 33 7.29 3.16 3.37
CA ILE A 33 7.46 2.88 4.79
C ILE A 33 6.08 2.55 5.39
N ALA A 34 5.95 1.38 6.00
CA ALA A 34 4.75 0.97 6.71
C ALA A 34 4.93 1.15 8.22
N CYS A 35 4.05 1.93 8.86
CA CYS A 35 4.21 2.35 10.26
C CYS A 35 3.49 1.46 11.30
N ASN A 36 2.70 0.49 10.85
CA ASN A 36 2.06 -0.50 11.71
C ASN A 36 1.59 -1.70 10.86
N ARG A 37 1.85 -2.93 11.27
CA ARG A 37 1.38 -4.14 10.57
C ARG A 37 0.19 -4.85 11.22
N ASP A 38 -0.33 -4.32 12.31
CA ASP A 38 -1.48 -4.88 13.03
C ASP A 38 -2.69 -4.97 12.11
N LEU A 39 -3.06 -6.20 11.75
CA LEU A 39 -4.24 -6.48 10.94
C LEU A 39 -5.52 -6.03 11.65
N VAL A 40 -5.56 -6.22 12.97
CA VAL A 40 -6.66 -5.80 13.84
C VAL A 40 -6.14 -5.03 15.04
N CYS A 41 -6.92 -4.06 15.50
CA CYS A 41 -6.64 -3.31 16.71
C CYS A 41 -7.77 -3.50 17.73
N LYS A 42 -7.39 -3.43 19.02
CA LYS A 42 -8.36 -3.34 20.12
C LYS A 42 -8.84 -1.89 20.20
N ALA A 43 -10.07 -1.66 19.78
CA ALA A 43 -10.75 -0.38 19.94
C ALA A 43 -11.71 -0.45 21.13
N ALA A 44 -12.41 0.65 21.44
CA ALA A 44 -13.41 0.72 22.52
C ALA A 44 -14.68 -0.14 22.30
N ALA A 45 -14.72 -0.96 21.24
CA ALA A 45 -15.83 -1.83 20.91
C ALA A 45 -15.50 -3.29 21.27
N ASP A 46 -16.53 -4.09 21.53
CA ASP A 46 -16.38 -5.51 21.93
C ASP A 46 -15.80 -6.41 20.83
N LEU A 47 -15.78 -5.94 19.58
CA LEU A 47 -15.24 -6.66 18.44
C LEU A 47 -13.95 -6.01 17.92
N PRO A 48 -12.93 -6.80 17.52
CA PRO A 48 -11.74 -6.30 16.87
C PRO A 48 -12.08 -5.44 15.66
N ARG A 49 -11.38 -4.32 15.50
CA ARG A 49 -11.51 -3.44 14.32
C ARG A 49 -10.30 -3.63 13.43
N PHE A 50 -10.48 -3.41 12.13
CA PHE A 50 -9.35 -3.42 11.21
C PHE A 50 -8.34 -2.34 11.59
N GLY A 51 -7.09 -2.77 11.73
CA GLY A 51 -5.95 -1.89 11.94
C GLY A 51 -5.33 -1.46 10.62
N HIS A 52 -4.13 -0.87 10.71
CA HIS A 52 -3.38 -0.44 9.52
C HIS A 52 -2.95 -1.63 8.66
N GLY A 53 -2.71 -2.81 9.25
CA GLY A 53 -2.35 -4.02 8.51
C GLY A 53 -3.41 -4.43 7.49
N ALA A 54 -4.70 -4.25 7.79
CA ALA A 54 -5.76 -4.52 6.81
C ALA A 54 -5.70 -3.57 5.62
N PHE A 55 -5.32 -2.30 5.85
CA PHE A 55 -5.09 -1.34 4.78
C PHE A 55 -3.89 -1.76 3.90
N LEU A 56 -2.80 -2.22 4.51
CA LEU A 56 -1.63 -2.75 3.78
C LEU A 56 -2.00 -3.95 2.92
N THR A 57 -2.76 -4.92 3.45
CA THR A 57 -3.26 -6.07 2.69
C THR A 57 -4.06 -5.66 1.45
N CYS A 58 -4.94 -4.66 1.60
CA CYS A 58 -5.69 -4.13 0.45
C CYS A 58 -4.76 -3.46 -0.57
N LEU A 59 -3.76 -2.69 -0.11
CA LEU A 59 -2.81 -2.01 -0.98
C LEU A 59 -1.95 -3.01 -1.78
N GLU A 60 -1.40 -4.02 -1.12
CA GLU A 60 -0.62 -5.10 -1.74
C GLU A 60 -1.43 -5.82 -2.81
N THR A 61 -2.66 -6.22 -2.47
CA THR A 61 -3.56 -6.96 -3.36
C THR A 61 -3.90 -6.14 -4.60
N LEU A 62 -4.28 -4.87 -4.41
CA LEU A 62 -4.65 -3.99 -5.51
C LEU A 62 -3.44 -3.64 -6.39
N TYR A 63 -2.29 -3.33 -5.79
CA TYR A 63 -1.08 -3.03 -6.55
C TYR A 63 -0.70 -4.22 -7.44
N LYS A 64 -0.64 -5.43 -6.87
CA LYS A 64 -0.35 -6.65 -7.64
C LYS A 64 -1.37 -6.91 -8.74
N SER A 65 -2.65 -6.71 -8.47
CA SER A 65 -3.70 -6.91 -9.47
C SER A 65 -3.62 -5.93 -10.65
N ILE A 66 -3.07 -4.72 -10.43
CA ILE A 66 -3.03 -3.66 -11.45
C ILE A 66 -1.70 -3.66 -12.21
N SER A 67 -0.58 -3.78 -11.49
CA SER A 67 0.76 -3.70 -12.08
C SER A 67 1.34 -5.06 -12.48
N GLY A 68 0.81 -6.16 -11.92
CA GLY A 68 1.41 -7.49 -12.03
C GLY A 68 2.60 -7.73 -11.09
N ASN A 69 3.05 -6.71 -10.36
CA ASN A 69 4.24 -6.75 -9.52
C ASN A 69 3.89 -6.84 -8.02
N ASP A 70 4.73 -7.51 -7.23
CA ASP A 70 4.61 -7.51 -5.77
C ASP A 70 5.03 -6.16 -5.18
N LEU A 71 4.25 -5.65 -4.22
CA LEU A 71 4.56 -4.42 -3.50
C LEU A 71 5.73 -4.64 -2.53
N LYS A 72 6.72 -3.76 -2.55
CA LYS A 72 7.94 -3.87 -1.71
C LYS A 72 7.99 -2.77 -0.66
N TYR A 73 8.16 -3.14 0.61
CA TYR A 73 8.37 -2.18 1.69
C TYR A 73 9.85 -1.92 1.92
N THR A 74 10.23 -0.66 1.99
CA THR A 74 11.59 -0.21 2.33
C THR A 74 11.87 -0.40 3.81
N ALA A 75 10.88 -0.13 4.66
CA ALA A 75 10.99 -0.31 6.09
C ALA A 75 9.63 -0.55 6.75
N PHE A 76 9.66 -1.30 7.85
CA PHE A 76 8.57 -1.37 8.81
C PHE A 76 8.98 -0.60 10.05
N VAL A 77 8.19 0.40 10.43
CA VAL A 77 8.37 1.19 11.64
C VAL A 77 7.23 0.83 12.59
N GLY A 78 7.48 0.80 13.90
CA GLY A 78 6.47 0.46 14.90
C GLY A 78 6.79 -0.83 15.66
N LYS A 79 5.79 -1.35 16.38
CA LYS A 79 5.93 -2.61 17.15
C LYS A 79 6.02 -3.81 16.18
N PRO A 80 6.77 -4.87 16.54
CA PRO A 80 6.98 -6.04 15.69
C PRO A 80 5.70 -6.85 15.45
#